data_AF-A0A5J4Q6D9-F1
#
_entry.id   AF-A0A5J4Q6D9-F1
#
_cell.length_a   1.000
_cell.length_b   1.000
_cell.length_c   1.000
_cell.angle_alpha   90.00
_cell.angle_beta   90.00
_cell.angle_gamma   90.00
#
_symmetry.space_group_name_H-M   'P 1'
#
loop_
_entity.id
_entity.type
_entity.pdbx_description
1 polymer ?
#
loop_
_entity_poly.entity_id
_entity_poly.type
_entity_poly.pdbx_seq_one_letter_code
_entity_poly.pdbx_strand_id
1 'polypeptide(L)' 'MENYIVSARKYRPSTFESVVGQKALTTTLKNAISTQKLAHAYLFCGPRGVGKTTCARIFAKTI' A
#
# COMPACT_ATOMS: atom_id res chain seq x y z
N MET A 1 13.59 21.91 18.59
CA MET A 1 13.50 20.49 18.99
C MET A 1 13.40 19.67 17.73
N GLU A 2 14.36 18.79 17.49
CA GLU A 2 14.33 17.89 16.34
C GLU A 2 13.23 16.84 16.56
N ASN A 3 12.30 16.71 15.61
CA ASN A 3 11.19 15.78 15.71
C ASN A 3 11.71 14.34 15.57
N TYR A 4 11.77 13.59 16.67
CA TYR A 4 12.12 12.18 16.64
C TYR A 4 11.00 11.37 15.94
N ILE A 5 11.34 10.73 14.81
CA ILE A 5 10.44 9.88 14.06
C ILE A 5 11.05 8.48 13.94
N VAL A 6 10.30 7.47 14.39
CA VAL A 6 10.68 6.06 14.26
C VAL A 6 10.82 5.67 12.79
N SER A 7 11.88 4.94 12.43
CA SER A 7 12.18 4.52 11.04
C SER A 7 10.99 3.85 10.34
N ALA A 8 10.23 3.02 11.05
CA ALA A 8 9.04 2.34 10.50
C ALA A 8 7.94 3.31 10.02
N ARG A 9 7.89 4.53 10.59
CA ARG A 9 7.01 5.61 10.10
C ARG A 9 7.71 6.46 9.05
N LYS A 10 8.99 6.80 9.27
CA LYS A 10 9.80 7.62 8.37
C LYS A 10 9.86 7.06 6.95
N TYR A 11 10.05 5.75 6.82
CA TYR A 11 10.20 5.07 5.53
C TYR A 11 8.93 4.34 5.08
N ARG A 12 7.77 4.63 5.68
CA ARG A 12 6.52 3.95 5.31
C ARG A 12 6.11 4.39 3.89
N PRO A 13 6.00 3.46 2.93
CA PRO A 13 5.57 3.76 1.57
C PRO A 13 4.29 4.61 1.51
N SER A 14 4.29 5.61 0.62
CA SER A 14 3.17 6.53 0.36
C SER A 14 2.53 6.34 -1.01
N THR A 15 3.22 5.67 -1.94
CA THR A 15 2.73 5.33 -3.28
C THR A 15 3.05 3.88 -3.61
N PHE A 16 2.37 3.31 -4.61
CA PHE A 16 2.56 1.93 -5.01
C PHE A 16 3.96 1.64 -5.58
N GLU A 17 4.61 2.64 -6.18
CA GLU A 17 5.98 2.56 -6.71
C GLU A 17 7.01 2.39 -5.59
N SER A 18 6.75 2.98 -4.41
CA SER A 18 7.63 2.88 -3.23
C SER A 18 7.47 1.57 -2.45
N VAL A 19 6.55 0.68 -2.85
CA VAL A 19 6.36 -0.63 -2.23
C VAL A 19 7.36 -1.63 -2.82
N VAL A 20 8.18 -2.24 -1.96
CA VAL A 20 9.21 -3.20 -2.37
C VAL A 20 8.64 -4.63 -2.38
N GLY A 21 8.96 -5.41 -3.42
CA GLY A 21 8.71 -6.85 -3.49
C GLY A 21 7.28 -7.28 -3.83
N GLN A 22 6.33 -6.36 -4.00
CA GLN A 22 4.90 -6.68 -4.20
C GLN A 22 4.38 -6.26 -5.59
N LYS A 23 5.18 -6.44 -6.65
CA LYS A 23 4.87 -5.91 -7.99
C LYS A 23 3.55 -6.43 -8.58
N ALA A 24 3.26 -7.73 -8.42
CA ALA A 24 2.01 -8.32 -8.92
C ALA A 24 0.78 -7.68 -8.26
N LEU A 25 0.79 -7.57 -6.93
CA LEU A 25 -0.28 -6.97 -6.15
C LEU A 25 -0.48 -5.48 -6.50
N THR A 26 0.60 -4.69 -6.54
CA THR A 26 0.49 -3.27 -6.86
C THR A 26 0.00 -3.02 -8.28
N THR A 27 0.38 -3.88 -9.23
CA THR A 27 -0.12 -3.81 -10.62
C THR A 27 -1.62 -4.09 -10.68
N THR A 28 -2.09 -5.15 -10.01
CA THR A 28 -3.52 -5.49 -9.97
C THR A 28 -4.37 -4.37 -9.38
N LEU A 29 -3.93 -3.77 -8.27
CA LEU A 29 -4.65 -2.65 -7.64
C LEU A 29 -4.66 -1.39 -8.52
N LYS A 30 -3.52 -1.05 -9.16
CA LYS A 30 -3.48 0.06 -10.12
C LYS A 30 -4.42 -0.15 -11.28
N ASN A 31 -4.45 -1.36 -11.83
CA ASN A 31 -5.32 -1.70 -12.95
C ASN A 31 -6.81 -1.64 -12.55
N ALA A 32 -7.16 -2.08 -11.33
CA ALA A 32 -8.53 -1.98 -10.84
C ALA A 32 -9.00 -0.52 -10.76
N ILE A 33 -8.13 0.40 -10.33
CA ILE A 33 -8.42 1.84 -10.30
C ILE A 33 -8.54 2.40 -11.72
N SER A 34 -7.55 2.14 -12.59
CA SER A 34 -7.53 2.71 -13.95
C SER A 34 -8.70 2.24 -14.82
N THR A 35 -9.19 1.02 -14.57
CA THR A 35 -10.34 0.45 -15.28
C THR A 35 -11.68 0.70 -14.58
N GLN A 36 -11.70 1.43 -13.46
CA GLN A 36 -12.88 1.64 -12.60
C GLN A 36 -13.58 0.35 -12.15
N LYS A 37 -12.83 -0.75 -12.06
CA LYS A 37 -13.31 -2.07 -11.61
C LYS A 37 -12.96 -2.30 -10.15
N LEU A 38 -13.52 -1.48 -9.26
CA LEU A 38 -13.33 -1.62 -7.83
C LEU A 38 -14.23 -2.73 -7.27
N ALA A 39 -13.64 -3.66 -6.53
CA ALA A 39 -14.40 -4.66 -5.79
C ALA A 39 -15.05 -4.03 -4.56
N HIS A 40 -16.15 -4.63 -4.09
CA HIS A 40 -16.84 -4.15 -2.89
C HIS A 40 -15.97 -4.30 -1.61
N ALA A 41 -15.11 -5.30 -1.56
CA ALA A 41 -14.23 -5.55 -0.44
C ALA A 41 -12.89 -6.15 -0.90
N TYR A 42 -11.82 -5.84 -0.14
CA TYR A 42 -10.47 -6.35 -0.37
C TYR A 42 -9.92 -6.96 0.91
N LEU A 43 -9.43 -8.20 0.82
CA LEU A 43 -8.78 -8.91 1.92
C LEU A 43 -7.26 -8.93 1.71
N PHE A 44 -6.52 -8.28 2.60
CA PHE A 44 -5.05 -8.26 2.58
C PHE A 44 -4.48 -9.26 3.61
N CYS A 45 -3.91 -10.38 3.15
CA CYS A 45 -3.43 -11.48 4.00
C CYS A 45 -1.90 -11.66 3.96
N GLY A 46 -1.34 -12.33 4.99
CA GLY A 46 0.09 -12.68 5.09
C GLY A 46 0.74 -12.34 6.45
N PRO A 47 2.04 -12.67 6.66
CA PRO A 47 2.76 -12.47 7.92
C PRO A 47 2.85 -11.01 8.40
N ARG A 48 3.19 -10.77 9.66
CA ARG A 48 3.38 -9.40 10.18
C ARG A 48 4.54 -8.71 9.44
N GLY A 49 4.38 -7.42 9.14
CA GLY A 49 5.43 -6.60 8.52
C GLY A 49 5.49 -6.61 6.99
N VAL A 50 4.75 -7.49 6.30
CA VAL A 50 4.81 -7.63 4.81
C VAL A 50 4.12 -6.51 4.01
N GLY A 51 3.70 -5.42 4.66
CA GLY A 51 3.14 -4.26 3.98
C GLY A 51 1.61 -4.25 3.76
N LYS A 52 0.86 -5.24 4.28
CA LYS A 52 -0.61 -5.37 4.10
C LYS A 52 -1.39 -4.08 4.36
N THR A 53 -1.24 -3.51 5.56
CA THR A 53 -1.93 -2.28 5.96
C THR A 53 -1.39 -1.04 5.24
N THR A 54 -0.12 -1.06 4.83
CA THR A 54 0.47 0.01 4.03
C THR A 54 -0.12 0.02 2.62
N CYS A 55 -0.23 -1.13 1.95
CA CYS A 55 -0.86 -1.25 0.64
C CYS A 55 -2.34 -0.85 0.67
N ALA A 56 -3.10 -1.30 1.67
CA ALA A 56 -4.48 -0.88 1.86
C ALA A 56 -4.62 0.65 2.00
N ARG A 57 -3.72 1.27 2.78
CA ARG A 57 -3.70 2.72 2.96
C ARG A 57 -3.35 3.49 1.68
N ILE A 58 -2.38 2.99 0.90
CA ILE A 58 -2.04 3.59 -0.39
C ILE A 58 -3.24 3.46 -1.34
N PHE A 59 -3.85 2.29 -1.42
CA PHE A 59 -5.02 2.04 -2.25
C PHE A 59 -6.17 3.00 -1.95
N ALA A 60 -6.52 3.15 -0.66
CA ALA A 60 -7.56 4.08 -0.23
C ALA A 60 -7.22 5.56 -0.46
N LYS A 61 -5.94 5.91 -0.61
CA LYS A 61 -5.51 7.28 -0.96
C LYS A 61 -5.58 7.54 -2.47
N THR A 62 -5.52 6.50 -3.28
CA THR A 62 -5.45 6.59 -4.75
C THR A 62 -6.83 6.48 -5.42
N ILE A 63 -7.79 5.83 -4.76
CA ILE A 63 -9.22 5.93 -5.11
C ILE A 63 -9.72 7.33 -4.76
#